data_AF-A0A3M0ZHL9-F1
#
_entry.id   AF-A0A3M0ZHL9-F1
#
_cell.length_a   1.000
_cell.length_b   1.000
_cell.length_c   1.000
_cell.angle_alpha   90.00
_cell.angle_beta   90.00
_cell.angle_gamma   90.00
#
_symmetry.space_group_name_H-M   'P 1'
#
loop_
_entity.id
_entity.type
_entity.pdbx_description
1 polymer ?
#
loop_
_entity_poly.entity_id
_entity_poly.type
_entity_poly.pdbx_seq_one_letter_code
_entity_poly.pdbx_strand_id
1 'polypeptide(L)'
;LILAIAVSIPVTLYLQYRHGTFQVGNNFVNISCTQFAFRAAVQEEHRLESQGQLETASEFAGFARLKHAHPRKELVIAFCIGFFAVLLTNWLRLKYPWWPIHPVLFLVLGTWHAGQMAGSILIGWFIKSTVTRFAGNRIYQKLKPMMLGLIAGEMLGAFIPIVIGWIYYFITGTPGQTFQVFTLF
;
A
#
# COMPACT_ATOMS: atom_id res chain seq x y z
N LEU A 1 -17.55 0.59 -16.55
CA LEU A 1 -17.29 0.46 -15.10
C LEU A 1 -18.31 -0.45 -14.42
N ILE A 2 -19.60 -0.08 -14.40
CA ILE A 2 -20.66 -0.85 -13.72
C ILE A 2 -20.74 -2.30 -14.23
N LEU A 3 -20.69 -2.50 -15.55
CA LEU A 3 -20.73 -3.83 -16.17
C LEU A 3 -19.50 -4.69 -15.81
N ALA A 4 -18.31 -4.07 -15.68
CA ALA A 4 -17.11 -4.77 -15.25
C ALA A 4 -17.22 -5.23 -13.79
N ILE A 5 -17.76 -4.39 -12.91
CA ILE A 5 -18.01 -4.72 -11.50
C ILE A 5 -19.07 -5.82 -11.38
N ALA A 6 -20.16 -5.70 -12.15
CA ALA A 6 -21.26 -6.66 -12.14
C ALA A 6 -20.85 -8.06 -12.61
N VAL A 7 -19.83 -8.17 -13.47
CA VAL A 7 -19.28 -9.46 -13.93
C VAL A 7 -18.15 -9.94 -13.03
N SER A 8 -17.25 -9.06 -12.58
CA SER A 8 -16.07 -9.47 -11.82
C SER A 8 -16.42 -10.02 -10.44
N ILE A 9 -17.38 -9.41 -9.74
CA ILE A 9 -17.76 -9.83 -8.39
C ILE A 9 -18.34 -11.26 -8.38
N PRO A 10 -19.37 -11.60 -9.19
CA PRO A 10 -19.93 -12.95 -9.19
C PRO A 10 -18.95 -14.01 -9.66
N VAL A 11 -18.14 -13.71 -10.69
CA VAL A 11 -17.13 -14.65 -11.21
C VAL A 11 -16.06 -14.95 -10.17
N THR A 12 -15.57 -13.92 -9.47
CA THR A 12 -14.56 -14.10 -8.41
C THR A 12 -15.11 -14.92 -7.25
N LEU A 13 -16.34 -14.64 -6.82
CA LEU A 13 -17.01 -15.40 -5.77
C LEU A 13 -17.23 -16.87 -6.17
N TYR A 14 -17.66 -17.12 -7.41
CA TYR A 14 -17.83 -18.47 -7.92
C TYR A 14 -16.52 -19.25 -7.95
N LEU A 15 -15.44 -18.63 -8.44
CA LEU A 15 -14.13 -19.27 -8.52
C LEU A 15 -13.54 -19.54 -7.12
N GLN A 16 -13.68 -18.59 -6.18
CA GLN A 16 -13.24 -18.78 -4.80
C GLN A 16 -14.05 -19.86 -4.07
N TYR A 17 -15.35 -19.95 -4.33
CA TYR A 17 -16.20 -20.99 -3.77
C TYR A 17 -15.84 -22.37 -4.31
N ARG A 18 -15.58 -22.48 -5.62
CA ARG A 18 -15.31 -23.76 -6.29
C ARG A 18 -13.89 -24.29 -6.06
N HIS A 19 -12.88 -23.43 -6.10
CA HIS A 19 -11.46 -23.82 -6.05
C HIS A 19 -10.80 -23.52 -4.69
N GLY A 20 -11.55 -22.96 -3.75
CA GLY A 20 -11.04 -22.53 -2.46
C GLY A 20 -10.28 -21.20 -2.53
N THR A 21 -10.28 -20.48 -1.41
CA THR A 21 -9.66 -19.15 -1.34
C THR A 21 -8.14 -19.21 -1.44
N PHE A 22 -7.48 -20.33 -1.09
CA PHE A 22 -6.02 -20.46 -1.15
C PHE A 22 -5.45 -20.60 -2.57
N GLN A 23 -6.23 -21.10 -3.54
CA GLN A 23 -5.79 -21.23 -4.93
C GLN A 23 -6.15 -20.00 -5.79
N VAL A 24 -7.26 -19.32 -5.47
CA VAL A 24 -7.81 -18.22 -6.27
C VAL A 24 -7.68 -16.85 -5.59
N GLY A 25 -7.59 -16.82 -4.26
CA GLY A 25 -7.49 -15.60 -3.46
C GLY A 25 -6.06 -15.10 -3.32
N ASN A 26 -5.92 -13.81 -2.99
CA ASN A 26 -4.61 -13.21 -2.76
C ASN A 26 -4.02 -13.67 -1.40
N ASN A 27 -2.70 -13.88 -1.38
CA ASN A 27 -1.96 -14.32 -0.21
C ASN A 27 -2.15 -13.37 1.00
N PHE A 28 -2.33 -12.08 0.72
CA PHE A 28 -2.63 -11.06 1.73
C PHE A 28 -3.89 -11.38 2.55
N VAL A 29 -4.98 -11.78 1.89
CA VAL A 29 -6.27 -12.03 2.56
C VAL A 29 -6.24 -13.37 3.29
N ASN A 30 -5.63 -14.39 2.69
CA ASN A 30 -5.65 -15.74 3.23
C ASN A 30 -4.66 -15.94 4.39
N ILE A 31 -3.49 -15.28 4.33
CA ILE A 31 -2.40 -15.54 5.27
C ILE A 31 -2.05 -14.29 6.08
N SER A 32 -1.87 -13.14 5.44
CA SER A 32 -1.35 -11.95 6.13
C SER A 32 -2.37 -11.36 7.11
N CYS A 33 -3.61 -11.12 6.67
CA CYS A 33 -4.65 -10.49 7.49
C CYS A 33 -5.03 -11.31 8.72
N THR A 34 -5.12 -12.63 8.59
CA THR A 34 -5.47 -13.54 9.69
C THR A 34 -4.32 -13.67 10.70
N GLN A 35 -3.08 -13.62 10.22
CA GLN A 35 -1.90 -13.76 11.08
C GLN A 35 -1.41 -12.44 11.69
N PHE A 36 -1.80 -11.26 11.19
CA PHE A 36 -1.30 -9.99 11.74
C PHE A 36 -1.57 -9.84 13.23
N ALA A 37 -2.80 -10.14 13.68
CA ALA A 37 -3.16 -10.08 15.09
C ALA A 37 -2.34 -11.08 15.93
N PHE A 38 -2.19 -12.31 15.43
CA PHE A 38 -1.44 -13.36 16.11
C PHE A 38 0.06 -13.03 16.20
N ARG A 39 0.67 -12.62 15.10
CA ARG A 39 2.09 -12.23 15.06
C ARG A 39 2.38 -11.01 15.94
N ALA A 40 1.49 -10.02 15.94
CA ALA A 40 1.60 -8.87 16.83
C ALA A 40 1.50 -9.29 18.30
N ALA A 41 0.58 -10.21 18.64
CA ALA A 41 0.43 -10.72 20.00
C ALA A 41 1.69 -11.48 20.47
N VAL A 42 2.18 -12.42 19.65
CA VAL A 42 3.41 -13.19 19.93
C VAL A 42 4.62 -12.27 20.05
N GLN A 43 4.72 -11.24 19.20
CA GLN A 43 5.80 -10.27 19.28
C GLN A 43 5.76 -9.47 20.59
N GLU A 44 4.58 -9.06 21.05
CA GLU A 44 4.44 -8.36 22.32
C GLU A 44 4.68 -9.30 23.52
N GLU A 45 4.34 -10.58 23.42
CA GLU A 45 4.65 -11.61 24.42
C GLU A 45 6.17 -11.77 24.59
N HIS A 46 6.90 -11.99 23.50
CA HIS A 46 8.37 -12.04 23.53
C HIS A 46 8.99 -10.73 24.04
N ARG A 47 8.38 -9.58 23.75
CA ARG A 47 8.83 -8.29 24.30
C ARG A 47 8.64 -8.23 25.82
N LEU A 48 7.48 -8.63 26.32
CA LEU A 48 7.18 -8.65 27.76
C LEU A 48 8.05 -9.66 28.50
N GLU A 49 8.33 -10.80 27.89
CA GLU A 49 9.27 -11.81 28.38
C GLU A 49 10.69 -11.21 28.52
N SER A 50 11.17 -10.51 27.49
CA SER A 50 12.49 -9.84 27.54
C SER A 50 12.59 -8.74 28.62
N GLN A 51 11.44 -8.17 29.01
CA GLN A 51 11.33 -7.14 30.05
C GLN A 51 11.09 -7.74 31.45
N GLY A 52 10.90 -9.06 31.55
CA GLY A 52 10.54 -9.73 32.81
C GLY A 52 9.15 -9.35 33.34
N GLN A 53 8.28 -8.79 32.50
CA GLN A 53 6.96 -8.28 32.88
C GLN A 53 5.80 -9.18 32.45
N LEU A 54 6.10 -10.36 31.89
CA LEU A 54 5.11 -11.27 31.32
C LEU A 54 4.12 -11.79 32.38
N GLU A 55 4.63 -12.20 33.55
CA GLU A 55 3.81 -12.73 34.64
C GLU A 55 2.84 -11.67 35.16
N THR A 56 3.34 -10.45 35.44
CA THR A 56 2.51 -9.31 35.86
C THR A 56 1.46 -8.91 34.83
N ALA A 57 1.77 -9.01 33.52
CA ALA A 57 0.80 -8.70 32.47
C ALA A 57 -0.31 -9.77 32.34
N SER A 58 0.00 -11.03 32.67
CA SER A 58 -0.93 -12.16 32.59
C SER A 58 -1.98 -12.15 33.71
N GLU A 59 -1.68 -11.51 34.85
CA GLU A 59 -2.57 -11.40 36.02
C GLU A 59 -3.82 -10.55 35.75
N PHE A 60 -3.73 -9.56 34.87
CA PHE A 60 -4.86 -8.69 34.55
C PHE A 60 -5.76 -9.32 33.49
N ALA A 61 -7.07 -9.43 33.74
CA ALA A 61 -8.06 -9.94 32.77
C ALA A 61 -9.18 -8.92 32.46
N GLY A 62 -9.75 -8.99 31.26
CA GLY A 62 -10.89 -8.18 30.84
C GLY A 62 -10.62 -6.67 30.84
N PHE A 63 -11.55 -5.88 31.39
CA PHE A 63 -11.47 -4.41 31.44
C PHE A 63 -10.33 -3.87 32.32
N ALA A 64 -9.76 -4.70 33.20
CA ALA A 64 -8.60 -4.31 34.01
C ALA A 64 -7.35 -4.07 33.14
N ARG A 65 -7.22 -4.77 32.00
CA ARG A 65 -6.14 -4.56 31.02
C ARG A 65 -6.20 -3.17 30.38
N LEU A 66 -7.40 -2.67 30.12
CA LEU A 66 -7.58 -1.34 29.52
C LEU A 66 -7.19 -0.21 30.47
N LYS A 67 -7.38 -0.38 31.78
CA LYS A 67 -6.95 0.60 32.79
C LYS A 67 -5.43 0.67 32.96
N HIS A 68 -4.73 -0.44 32.71
CA HIS A 68 -3.27 -0.53 32.79
C HIS A 68 -2.59 -0.38 31.42
N ALA A 69 -3.35 -0.11 30.37
CA ALA A 69 -2.81 0.16 29.05
C ALA A 69 -2.14 1.53 29.04
N HIS A 70 -0.80 1.55 29.12
CA HIS A 70 -0.04 2.78 29.02
C HIS A 70 0.38 3.03 27.56
N PRO A 71 0.09 4.22 26.99
CA PRO A 71 0.53 4.55 25.65
C PRO A 71 2.06 4.66 25.63
N ARG A 72 2.70 3.96 24.69
CA ARG A 72 4.16 3.98 24.55
C ARG A 72 4.62 5.39 24.17
N LYS A 73 5.57 5.93 24.93
CA LYS A 73 6.09 7.29 24.72
C LYS A 73 6.66 7.48 23.31
N GLU A 74 7.35 6.47 22.79
CA GLU A 74 7.89 6.44 21.43
C GLU A 74 6.80 6.60 20.37
N LEU A 75 5.68 5.88 20.48
CA LEU A 75 4.55 5.98 19.56
C LEU A 75 3.87 7.35 19.64
N VAL A 76 3.71 7.88 20.86
CA VAL A 76 3.12 9.21 21.07
C VAL A 76 4.00 10.29 20.46
N ILE A 77 5.32 10.19 20.62
CA ILE A 77 6.28 11.12 20.00
C ILE A 77 6.19 11.03 18.48
N ALA A 78 6.23 9.82 17.91
CA ALA A 78 6.10 9.63 16.46
C ALA A 78 4.77 10.17 15.91
N PHE A 79 3.66 9.94 16.63
CA PHE A 79 2.35 10.48 16.29
C PHE A 79 2.34 12.01 16.30
N CYS A 80 2.87 12.63 17.36
CA CYS A 80 2.96 14.09 17.46
C CYS A 80 3.81 14.67 16.33
N ILE A 81 4.98 14.09 16.04
CA ILE A 81 5.85 14.51 14.94
C ILE A 81 5.09 14.44 13.61
N GLY A 82 4.42 13.32 13.31
CA GLY A 82 3.62 13.16 12.10
C GLY A 82 2.48 14.18 12.01
N PHE A 83 1.75 14.38 13.10
CA PHE A 83 0.65 15.34 13.20
C PHE A 83 1.11 16.78 12.93
N PHE A 84 2.20 17.21 13.56
CA PHE A 84 2.77 18.54 13.34
C PHE A 84 3.36 18.69 11.93
N ALA A 85 3.99 17.66 11.38
CA ALA A 85 4.51 17.68 10.01
C ALA A 85 3.38 17.87 8.97
N VAL A 86 2.24 17.19 9.16
CA VAL A 86 1.06 17.34 8.30
C VAL A 86 0.46 18.74 8.43
N LEU A 87 0.26 19.23 9.65
CA LEU A 87 -0.24 20.59 9.91
C LEU A 87 0.65 21.66 9.29
N LEU A 88 1.96 21.54 9.48
CA LEU A 88 2.95 22.47 8.95
C LEU A 88 2.91 22.47 7.41
N THR A 89 2.88 21.29 6.79
CA THR A 89 2.80 21.14 5.33
C THR A 89 1.50 21.71 4.77
N ASN A 90 0.38 21.48 5.45
CA ASN A 90 -0.92 22.03 5.07
C ASN A 90 -0.93 23.56 5.17
N TRP A 91 -0.37 24.12 6.25
CA TRP A 91 -0.28 25.56 6.45
C TRP A 91 0.63 26.25 5.43
N LEU A 92 1.80 25.66 5.14
CA LEU A 92 2.70 26.18 4.13
C LEU A 92 2.11 26.09 2.72
N ARG A 93 1.28 25.09 2.42
CA ARG A 93 0.53 25.02 1.15
C ARG A 93 -0.46 26.18 1.00
N LEU A 94 -1.13 26.58 2.08
CA LEU A 94 -2.05 27.73 2.06
C LEU A 94 -1.31 29.04 1.82
N LYS A 95 -0.06 29.16 2.30
CA LYS A 95 0.75 30.38 2.18
C LYS A 95 1.57 30.44 0.87
N TYR A 96 2.00 29.31 0.33
CA TYR A 96 2.86 29.22 -0.85
C TYR A 96 2.26 28.27 -1.91
N PRO A 97 1.50 28.79 -2.89
CA PRO A 97 0.91 27.96 -3.96
C PRO A 97 1.95 27.29 -4.88
N TRP A 98 3.20 27.76 -4.86
CA TRP A 98 4.32 27.16 -5.62
C TRP A 98 4.93 25.93 -4.92
N TRP A 99 4.56 25.66 -3.66
CA TRP A 99 5.28 24.67 -2.87
C TRP A 99 5.04 23.23 -3.37
N PRO A 100 6.12 22.47 -3.69
CA PRO A 100 6.05 21.19 -4.38
C PRO A 100 5.54 20.02 -3.52
N ILE A 101 5.56 20.17 -2.19
CA ILE A 101 5.29 19.08 -1.25
C ILE A 101 3.78 18.95 -1.08
N HIS A 102 3.20 17.95 -1.74
CA HIS A 102 1.77 17.68 -1.63
C HIS A 102 1.49 17.00 -0.28
N PRO A 103 0.57 17.49 0.55
CA PRO A 103 0.21 16.87 1.83
C PRO A 103 -0.34 15.44 1.67
N VAL A 104 -0.76 15.08 0.46
CA VAL A 104 -1.10 13.70 0.07
C VAL A 104 0.09 12.75 0.29
N LEU A 105 1.34 13.20 0.14
CA LEU A 105 2.51 12.36 0.36
C LEU A 105 2.54 11.82 1.80
N PHE A 106 2.21 12.65 2.79
CA PHE A 106 2.09 12.24 4.19
C PHE A 106 0.92 11.32 4.46
N LEU A 107 -0.14 11.38 3.64
CA LEU A 107 -1.33 10.57 3.81
C LEU A 107 -1.16 9.16 3.24
N VAL A 108 -0.36 9.02 2.18
CA VAL A 108 -0.05 7.73 1.58
C VAL A 108 1.16 7.08 2.27
N LEU A 109 2.11 7.87 2.81
CA LEU A 109 3.29 7.40 3.56
C LEU A 109 2.91 6.36 4.63
N GLY A 110 3.54 5.17 4.53
CA GLY A 110 3.30 4.05 5.45
C GLY A 110 2.32 3.00 4.93
N THR A 111 1.67 3.22 3.78
CA THR A 111 0.89 2.16 3.11
C THR A 111 1.76 1.40 2.10
N TRP A 112 1.51 0.09 1.94
CA TRP A 112 2.22 -0.74 0.96
C TRP A 112 2.15 -0.14 -0.45
N HIS A 113 0.97 0.34 -0.84
CA HIS A 113 0.74 0.99 -2.12
C HIS A 113 1.51 2.30 -2.28
N ALA A 114 1.75 3.05 -1.20
CA ALA A 114 2.63 4.23 -1.22
C ALA A 114 4.04 3.87 -1.65
N GLY A 115 4.61 2.81 -1.06
CA GLY A 115 5.99 2.40 -1.35
C GLY A 115 6.15 2.09 -2.82
N GLN A 116 5.20 1.34 -3.38
CA GLN A 116 5.18 0.97 -4.79
C GLN A 116 4.98 2.18 -5.71
N MET A 117 4.11 3.14 -5.34
CA MET A 117 3.81 4.31 -6.16
C MET A 117 4.75 5.49 -5.93
N ALA A 118 5.57 5.48 -4.86
CA ALA A 118 6.46 6.59 -4.51
C ALA A 118 7.46 6.90 -5.61
N GLY A 119 8.00 5.87 -6.27
CA GLY A 119 8.88 6.03 -7.43
C GLY A 119 8.19 6.78 -8.58
N SER A 120 7.00 6.34 -8.99
CA SER A 120 6.22 6.98 -10.05
C SER A 120 5.79 8.42 -9.68
N ILE A 121 5.49 8.68 -8.41
CA ILE A 121 5.14 10.02 -7.91
C ILE A 121 6.36 10.95 -7.94
N LEU A 122 7.53 10.49 -7.50
CA LEU A 122 8.78 11.27 -7.54
C LEU A 122 9.20 11.60 -8.96
N ILE A 123 9.10 10.62 -9.86
CA ILE A 123 9.38 10.82 -11.30
C ILE A 123 8.38 11.81 -11.90
N GLY A 124 7.08 11.66 -11.62
CA GLY A 124 6.05 12.60 -12.07
C GLY A 124 6.28 14.01 -11.55
N TRP A 125 6.74 14.14 -10.30
CA TRP A 125 7.13 15.41 -9.70
C TRP A 125 8.37 16.01 -10.36
N PHE A 126 9.42 15.22 -10.60
CA PHE A 126 10.65 15.67 -11.23
C PHE A 126 10.39 16.17 -12.66
N ILE A 127 9.60 15.42 -13.44
CA ILE A 127 9.19 15.81 -14.79
C ILE A 127 8.38 17.12 -14.73
N LYS A 128 7.37 17.21 -13.85
CA LYS A 128 6.57 18.43 -13.71
C LYS A 128 7.42 19.64 -13.31
N SER A 129 8.29 19.49 -12.31
CA SER A 129 9.15 20.57 -11.81
C SER A 129 10.09 21.08 -12.90
N THR A 130 10.72 20.17 -13.65
CA THR A 130 11.63 20.49 -14.75
C THR A 130 10.87 21.20 -15.89
N VAL A 131 9.72 20.66 -16.31
CA VAL A 131 8.94 21.24 -17.41
C VAL A 131 8.40 22.63 -17.05
N THR A 132 7.96 22.83 -15.81
CA THR A 132 7.43 24.13 -15.37
C THR A 132 8.54 25.18 -15.26
N ARG A 133 9.77 24.78 -14.90
CA ARG A 133 10.93 25.68 -14.79
C ARG A 133 11.57 26.05 -16.13
N PHE A 134 11.57 25.15 -17.11
CA PHE A 134 12.29 25.36 -18.38
C PHE A 134 11.40 25.66 -19.60
N ALA A 135 10.12 25.28 -19.62
CA ALA A 135 9.40 25.10 -20.90
C ALA A 135 8.09 25.91 -21.08
N GLY A 136 7.53 26.50 -20.02
CA GLY A 136 6.29 27.29 -20.10
C GLY A 136 5.03 26.47 -20.47
N ASN A 137 3.84 27.09 -20.34
CA ASN A 137 2.53 26.40 -20.39
C ASN A 137 2.24 25.65 -21.72
N ARG A 138 2.90 26.04 -22.81
CA ARG A 138 2.69 25.47 -24.16
C ARG A 138 3.35 24.10 -24.34
N ILE A 139 4.52 23.89 -23.73
CA ILE A 139 5.23 22.61 -23.77
C ILE A 139 4.60 21.60 -22.80
N TYR A 140 4.01 22.06 -21.69
CA TYR A 140 3.26 21.22 -20.77
C TYR A 140 2.11 20.44 -21.45
N GLN A 141 1.37 21.07 -22.37
CA GLN A 141 0.32 20.40 -23.15
C GLN A 141 0.87 19.33 -24.10
N LYS A 142 2.09 19.50 -24.64
CA LYS A 142 2.74 18.52 -25.51
C LYS A 142 3.33 17.32 -24.76
N LEU A 143 3.61 17.45 -23.46
CA LEU A 143 4.14 16.37 -22.62
C LEU A 143 3.05 15.44 -22.06
N LYS A 144 1.79 15.86 -22.05
CA LYS A 144 0.64 15.01 -21.66
C LYS A 144 0.64 13.62 -22.32
N PRO A 145 0.79 13.48 -23.66
CA PRO A 145 0.83 12.16 -24.29
C PRO A 145 2.04 11.32 -23.86
N MET A 146 3.19 11.92 -23.55
CA MET A 146 4.36 11.19 -23.08
C MET A 146 4.15 10.60 -21.67
N MET A 147 3.48 11.35 -20.79
CA MET A 147 3.11 10.86 -19.44
C MET A 147 2.05 9.75 -19.54
N LEU A 148 1.08 9.87 -20.45
CA LEU A 148 0.11 8.81 -20.72
C LEU A 148 0.78 7.56 -21.30
N GLY A 149 1.80 7.72 -22.14
CA GLY A 149 2.62 6.62 -22.66
C GLY A 149 3.36 5.86 -21.56
N LEU A 150 3.88 6.57 -20.54
CA LEU A 150 4.53 5.94 -19.39
C LEU A 150 3.54 5.12 -18.55
N ILE A 151 2.34 5.67 -18.27
CA ILE A 151 1.27 4.95 -17.56
C ILE A 151 0.82 3.73 -18.38
N ALA A 152 0.63 3.90 -19.68
CA ALA A 152 0.28 2.80 -20.58
C ALA A 152 1.36 1.71 -20.60
N GLY A 153 2.64 2.09 -20.54
CA GLY A 153 3.76 1.15 -20.43
C GLY A 153 3.71 0.31 -19.15
N GLU A 154 3.41 0.93 -18.00
CA GLU A 154 3.22 0.21 -16.73
C GLU A 154 2.03 -0.76 -16.81
N MET A 155 0.90 -0.32 -17.38
CA MET A 155 -0.27 -1.19 -17.56
C MET A 155 0.01 -2.37 -18.50
N LEU A 156 0.76 -2.14 -19.58
CA LEU A 156 1.20 -3.22 -20.49
C LEU A 156 2.17 -4.18 -19.80
N GLY A 157 3.09 -3.68 -18.98
CA GLY A 157 4.00 -4.49 -18.17
C GLY A 157 3.28 -5.42 -17.21
N ALA A 158 2.17 -4.97 -16.60
CA ALA A 158 1.30 -5.82 -15.78
C ALA A 158 0.44 -6.79 -16.62
N PHE A 159 0.05 -6.40 -17.83
CA PHE A 159 -0.81 -7.20 -18.71
C PHE A 159 -0.09 -8.41 -19.32
N ILE A 160 1.17 -8.26 -19.72
CA ILE A 160 1.97 -9.33 -20.35
C ILE A 160 2.02 -10.63 -19.51
N PRO A 161 2.38 -10.61 -18.21
CA PRO A 161 2.44 -11.83 -17.40
C PRO A 161 1.06 -12.45 -17.14
N ILE A 162 -0.02 -11.66 -17.15
CA ILE A 162 -1.39 -12.18 -17.10
C ILE A 162 -1.69 -13.02 -18.34
N VAL A 163 -1.36 -12.51 -19.53
CA VAL A 163 -1.55 -13.23 -20.79
C VAL A 163 -0.69 -14.50 -20.84
N ILE A 164 0.58 -14.41 -20.43
CA ILE A 164 1.48 -15.57 -20.36
C ILE A 164 0.94 -16.62 -19.39
N GLY A 165 0.47 -16.22 -18.20
CA GLY A 165 -0.13 -17.12 -17.23
C GLY A 165 -1.40 -17.80 -17.76
N TRP A 166 -2.22 -17.08 -18.52
CA TRP A 166 -3.41 -17.64 -19.19
C TRP A 166 -3.04 -18.68 -20.25
N ILE A 167 -2.06 -18.39 -21.11
CA ILE A 167 -1.59 -19.32 -22.13
C ILE A 167 -0.99 -20.57 -21.47
N TYR A 168 -0.19 -20.39 -20.41
CA TYR A 168 0.39 -21.50 -19.67
C TYR A 168 -0.68 -22.40 -19.04
N TYR A 169 -1.72 -21.81 -18.44
CA TYR A 169 -2.85 -22.55 -17.88
C TYR A 169 -3.60 -23.36 -18.95
N PHE A 170 -3.82 -22.77 -20.13
CA PHE A 170 -4.47 -23.46 -21.25
C PHE A 170 -3.68 -24.68 -21.75
N ILE A 171 -2.35 -24.63 -21.70
CA ILE A 171 -1.49 -25.71 -22.20
C ILE A 171 -1.28 -26.79 -21.13
N THR A 172 -1.13 -26.40 -19.86
CA THR A 172 -0.62 -27.29 -18.80
C THR A 172 -1.71 -27.75 -17.84
N GLY A 173 -2.87 -27.08 -17.81
CA GLY A 173 -3.98 -27.38 -16.90
C GLY A 173 -3.71 -27.08 -15.43
N THR A 174 -2.49 -26.63 -15.09
CA THR A 174 -2.08 -26.23 -13.74
C THR A 174 -1.95 -24.70 -13.65
N PRO A 175 -2.29 -24.10 -12.51
CA PRO A 175 -2.04 -22.67 -12.31
C PRO A 175 -0.52 -22.42 -12.41
N GLY A 176 -0.12 -21.56 -13.35
CA GLY A 176 1.27 -21.16 -13.51
C GLY A 176 1.81 -20.45 -12.27
N GLN A 177 3.14 -20.44 -12.10
CA GLN A 177 3.78 -19.74 -10.98
C GLN A 177 3.33 -18.28 -10.93
N THR A 178 3.01 -17.78 -9.74
CA THR A 178 2.61 -16.39 -9.54
C THR A 178 3.79 -15.47 -9.84
N PHE A 179 3.78 -14.84 -11.03
CA PHE A 179 4.75 -13.81 -11.37
C PHE A 179 4.45 -12.55 -10.57
N GLN A 180 5.15 -12.38 -9.45
CA GLN A 180 5.12 -11.14 -8.69
C GLN A 180 5.95 -10.08 -9.43
N VAL A 181 5.30 -9.31 -10.31
CA VAL A 181 5.94 -8.25 -11.09
C VAL A 181 6.47 -7.11 -10.19
N PHE A 182 5.95 -6.99 -8.97
CA PHE A 182 6.26 -5.92 -8.01
C PHE A 182 7.09 -6.39 -6.80
N THR A 183 8.09 -7.26 -6.99
CA THR A 183 8.94 -7.81 -5.90
C THR A 183 10.35 -7.24 -5.82
N LEU A 184 10.62 -6.10 -6.47
CA LEU A 184 11.81 -5.32 -6.12
C LEU A 184 11.37 -4.35 -5.03
N PHE A 185 12.00 -4.48 -3.85
CA PHE A 185 11.81 -3.78 -2.56
C PHE A 185 11.01 -4.53 -1.49
#